data_AF-A0AAU9NL97-F1
#
_entry.id   AF-A0AAU9NL97-F1
#
_cell.length_a   1.000
_cell.length_b   1.000
_cell.length_c   1.000
_cell.angle_alpha   90.00
_cell.angle_beta   90.00
_cell.angle_gamma   90.00
#
_symmetry.space_group_name_H-M   'P 1'
#
loop_
_entity.id
_entity.type
_entity.pdbx_description
1 polymer ?
#
loop_
_entity_poly.entity_id
_entity_poly.type
_entity_poly.pdbx_seq_one_letter_code
_entity_poly.pdbx_strand_id
1 'polypeptide(L)'
;MWSRDRWSAKEIRSLRGNQKEYLHNRQSGRKSWIPSLTRMNLLLITPPLCFGFSYLVAIRLRVIICNALKIHKQQNQATISVMDQETVLPPHVLIFPLPLQGPVNSTIKLAELLCLSGLHITLLLTDPIHTKLLKYSNIQSRFSSYPGFHLETIPDGLPEDHPRSIDRFIEVLESLKTKSSILFKDLLTSGKLSSDSRRPVTCIIADGTMGYTCDVANEIGIPIMYIRTISACCLWVFFCFPDLIESRELPFSGNDLDTPIKSIPGMEEFLRRRDLPLFCRFNLSDPNVKTYLSEGTENPRAHGLILNTFDDLEGPIVSQIRTSCPNLYTIGPLHAHLKMKLESFSSSLPSSNSLWKEDMSCIPWLDSQPSKSVLYVSFGSLAVMSKEKYMELWYGLVNSGSRFLWVIRRHSVLSDVIEIPPELSKGTEERGCIVEWAPQEKVNSRFVGEVWKLGLDMKDTCDRVIVEKMVRELMEERKDEFRKSADKMAKLAKQCLMEGGSSYCNLERLIKDIKAM
;
A
#
# COMPACT_ATOMS: atom_id res chain seq x y z
N MET A 1 53.68 -7.67 43.35
CA MET A 1 54.94 -7.91 42.59
C MET A 1 54.75 -7.26 41.22
N TRP A 2 55.35 -6.09 40.97
CA TRP A 2 56.67 -5.96 40.30
C TRP A 2 56.67 -6.70 38.95
N SER A 3 56.49 -6.00 37.81
CA SER A 3 57.50 -5.24 37.04
C SER A 3 57.67 -5.99 35.69
N ARG A 4 57.95 -5.43 34.52
CA ARG A 4 58.70 -4.22 34.13
C ARG A 4 58.57 -4.07 32.59
N ASP A 5 58.45 -2.83 32.12
CA ASP A 5 59.25 -2.17 31.06
C ASP A 5 59.45 -2.82 29.68
N ARG A 6 59.59 -2.11 28.55
CA ARG A 6 59.72 -0.69 28.17
C ARG A 6 59.73 -0.70 26.63
N TRP A 7 59.31 0.37 25.95
CA TRP A 7 60.14 1.04 24.92
C TRP A 7 59.68 2.51 24.79
N SER A 8 60.69 3.39 24.83
CA SER A 8 60.77 4.87 24.81
C SER A 8 59.94 5.59 23.75
N ALA A 9 59.31 6.76 24.00
CA ALA A 9 59.87 8.09 24.35
C ALA A 9 60.73 8.73 23.24
N LYS A 10 60.05 9.32 22.25
CA LYS A 10 60.43 10.61 21.65
C LYS A 10 59.21 11.53 21.69
N GLU A 11 59.00 12.02 22.91
CA GLU A 11 58.14 13.11 23.32
C GLU A 11 58.42 14.38 22.47
N ILE A 12 57.37 15.04 21.98
CA ILE A 12 56.83 16.27 22.58
C ILE A 12 57.92 17.33 22.82
N ARG A 13 58.12 18.18 21.81
CA ARG A 13 58.45 19.62 21.92
C ARG A 13 57.84 20.25 20.67
N SER A 14 57.19 21.39 20.66
CA SER A 14 56.73 22.35 21.66
C SER A 14 55.97 23.36 20.82
N LEU A 15 54.82 23.80 21.33
CA LEU A 15 54.12 24.99 20.88
C LEU A 15 55.07 26.20 20.79
N ARG A 16 55.00 26.95 19.67
CA ARG A 16 55.18 28.41 19.49
C ARG A 16 55.74 28.72 18.09
N GLY A 17 55.01 29.50 17.31
CA GLY A 17 55.53 30.05 16.05
C GLY A 17 54.42 30.62 15.17
N ASN A 18 54.28 31.95 15.22
CA ASN A 18 53.19 32.76 14.70
C ASN A 18 53.17 32.95 13.18
N GLN A 19 51.95 33.20 12.69
CA GLN A 19 51.53 34.22 11.72
C GLN A 19 52.06 34.22 10.26
N LYS A 20 51.05 34.28 9.38
CA LYS A 20 50.97 35.01 8.11
C LYS A 20 51.76 34.44 6.92
N GLU A 21 50.99 33.81 6.03
CA GLU A 21 50.96 34.27 4.65
C GLU A 21 49.54 34.18 4.08
N TYR A 22 48.85 35.32 4.17
CA TYR A 22 47.69 35.68 3.37
C TYR A 22 48.25 36.19 2.04
N LEU A 23 47.88 35.56 0.91
CA LEU A 23 47.39 36.21 -0.33
C LEU A 23 47.53 35.28 -1.56
N HIS A 24 46.40 35.15 -2.27
CA HIS A 24 46.23 34.68 -3.65
C HIS A 24 46.43 33.17 -3.93
N ASN A 25 45.52 32.42 -4.55
CA ASN A 25 44.22 32.76 -5.12
C ASN A 25 43.38 31.48 -5.29
N ARG A 26 42.06 31.67 -5.28
CA ARG A 26 41.02 30.66 -5.53
C ARG A 26 41.19 30.00 -6.90
N GLN A 27 41.03 28.67 -6.99
CA GLN A 27 40.19 27.98 -7.98
C GLN A 27 40.19 26.45 -7.75
N SER A 28 39.08 25.79 -8.14
CA SER A 28 38.73 24.37 -7.98
C SER A 28 38.08 23.95 -6.66
N GLY A 29 36.85 24.43 -6.44
CA GLY A 29 35.92 23.81 -5.49
C GLY A 29 35.56 22.38 -5.93
N ARG A 30 35.86 21.41 -5.06
CA ARG A 30 35.39 20.02 -5.19
C ARG A 30 33.87 20.01 -5.07
N LYS A 31 33.17 19.68 -6.16
CA LYS A 31 31.74 19.34 -6.15
C LYS A 31 31.58 17.94 -5.57
N SER A 32 31.04 17.84 -4.36
CA SER A 32 30.59 16.58 -3.76
C SER A 32 29.28 16.13 -4.40
N TRP A 33 29.26 14.90 -4.91
CA TRP A 33 28.12 14.22 -5.50
C TRP A 33 27.05 13.88 -4.46
N ILE A 34 25.83 14.41 -4.62
CA ILE A 34 24.61 13.91 -3.95
C ILE A 34 23.48 13.95 -5.01
N PRO A 35 22.95 12.80 -5.49
CA PRO A 35 21.84 12.82 -6.43
C PRO A 35 20.51 13.16 -5.75
N SER A 36 19.89 14.22 -6.25
CA SER A 36 18.53 14.69 -5.95
C SER A 36 17.45 13.69 -6.39
N LEU A 37 16.56 13.27 -5.49
CA LEU A 37 15.41 12.38 -5.76
C LEU A 37 14.10 13.18 -5.78
N THR A 38 13.59 13.50 -6.98
CA THR A 38 12.22 14.01 -7.22
C THR A 38 11.91 13.93 -8.73
N ARG A 39 11.48 12.78 -9.29
CA ARG A 39 11.45 12.61 -10.76
C ARG A 39 10.42 11.56 -11.32
N MET A 40 9.16 11.91 -11.68
CA MET A 40 8.38 11.45 -12.88
C MET A 40 6.85 11.75 -12.88
N ASN A 41 6.18 11.64 -14.05
CA ASN A 41 4.72 11.84 -14.30
C ASN A 41 4.03 10.48 -14.58
N LEU A 42 2.74 10.32 -14.23
CA LEU A 42 1.97 9.06 -14.28
C LEU A 42 0.68 9.20 -15.11
N LEU A 43 0.39 8.23 -16.00
CA LEU A 43 -0.94 8.03 -16.61
C LEU A 43 -1.52 6.75 -16.01
N LEU A 44 -2.59 6.89 -15.24
CA LEU A 44 -3.37 5.76 -14.74
C LEU A 44 -4.51 5.52 -15.73
N ILE A 45 -4.43 4.38 -16.42
CA ILE A 45 -5.49 3.89 -17.29
C ILE A 45 -6.23 2.83 -16.50
N THR A 46 -7.38 3.18 -15.93
CA THR A 46 -8.23 2.22 -15.22
C THR A 46 -9.27 1.62 -16.17
N PRO A 47 -9.31 0.29 -16.39
CA PRO A 47 -10.45 -0.33 -17.03
C PRO A 47 -11.69 -0.25 -16.11
N PRO A 48 -12.91 -0.21 -16.67
CA PRO A 48 -14.18 -0.02 -15.93
C PRO A 48 -14.57 -1.15 -14.97
N LEU A 49 -13.65 -2.07 -14.65
CA LEU A 49 -13.85 -3.23 -13.78
C LEU A 49 -12.87 -3.28 -12.58
N CYS A 50 -12.08 -2.23 -12.36
CA CYS A 50 -11.09 -2.22 -11.28
C CYS A 50 -11.14 -0.89 -10.52
N PHE A 51 -12.21 -0.68 -9.76
CA PHE A 51 -12.18 0.35 -8.72
C PHE A 51 -11.27 -0.10 -7.59
N GLY A 52 -10.15 0.61 -7.45
CA GLY A 52 -9.38 0.66 -6.22
C GLY A 52 -8.19 -0.29 -6.14
N PHE A 53 -7.18 -0.16 -7.00
CA PHE A 53 -5.81 -0.56 -6.65
C PHE A 53 -4.78 0.28 -7.42
N SER A 54 -4.44 1.46 -6.89
CA SER A 54 -3.16 2.14 -7.13
C SER A 54 -3.01 3.30 -6.13
N TYR A 55 -2.26 3.07 -5.05
CA TYR A 55 -1.78 4.15 -4.18
C TYR A 55 -0.28 4.12 -4.15
N LEU A 56 0.37 5.09 -4.79
CA LEU A 56 1.76 5.42 -4.50
C LEU A 56 2.02 6.92 -4.64
N VAL A 57 2.71 7.42 -3.61
CA VAL A 57 3.42 8.69 -3.60
C VAL A 57 4.60 8.54 -2.66
N ALA A 58 5.83 8.59 -3.18
CA ALA A 58 7.02 8.68 -2.36
C ALA A 58 7.66 10.06 -2.38
N ILE A 59 8.14 10.43 -1.19
CA ILE A 59 8.76 11.69 -0.82
C ILE A 59 10.28 11.53 -0.73
N ARG A 60 11.00 12.61 -1.05
CA ARG A 60 12.29 12.92 -0.41
C ARG A 60 12.54 14.43 -0.34
N LEU A 61 12.99 14.92 0.83
CA LEU A 61 14.02 15.97 0.96
C LEU A 61 14.45 16.11 2.44
N ARG A 62 15.78 16.27 2.63
CA ARG A 62 16.52 16.25 3.90
C ARG A 62 16.46 17.58 4.67
N VAL A 63 16.40 17.38 5.99
CA VAL A 63 16.82 18.17 7.16
C VAL A 63 17.82 19.32 6.91
N ILE A 64 17.48 20.50 7.44
CA ILE A 64 18.44 21.53 7.86
C ILE A 64 18.71 21.31 9.37
N ILE A 65 19.97 21.10 9.71
CA ILE A 65 20.51 21.09 11.07
C ILE A 65 20.73 22.54 11.50
N CYS A 66 20.20 22.95 12.67
CA CYS A 66 20.97 23.58 13.75
C CYS A 66 20.09 24.03 14.93
N ASN A 67 20.54 23.63 16.13
CA ASN A 67 20.22 24.10 17.49
C ASN A 67 18.87 23.65 18.10
N ALA A 68 18.80 23.06 19.30
CA ALA A 68 19.74 23.09 20.42
C ALA A 68 19.67 21.85 21.31
N LEU A 69 20.85 21.35 21.65
CA LEU A 69 21.15 20.66 22.91
C LEU A 69 20.70 21.52 24.09
N LYS A 70 19.78 21.02 24.92
CA LYS A 70 19.68 21.28 26.37
C LYS A 70 18.47 20.56 26.97
N ILE A 71 18.61 19.27 27.28
CA ILE A 71 18.02 18.72 28.51
C ILE A 71 19.08 17.81 29.15
N HIS A 72 19.32 18.10 30.42
CA HIS A 72 20.43 17.70 31.26
C HIS A 72 20.50 16.19 31.54
N LYS A 73 21.74 15.71 31.60
CA LYS A 73 22.21 14.61 32.45
C LYS A 73 22.03 14.97 33.93
N GLN A 74 21.76 13.94 34.76
CA GLN A 74 21.56 13.86 36.23
C GLN A 74 20.08 13.67 36.58
N GLN A 75 19.64 12.71 37.40
CA GLN A 75 20.24 11.72 38.30
C GLN A 75 19.03 10.85 38.76
N ASN A 76 19.08 9.54 39.00
CA ASN A 76 19.63 8.93 40.21
C ASN A 76 19.48 7.40 40.15
N GLN A 77 20.43 6.71 40.77
CA GLN A 77 20.32 5.33 41.22
C GLN A 77 19.13 5.19 42.18
N ALA A 78 18.24 4.24 41.90
CA ALA A 78 17.35 3.65 42.90
C ALA A 78 17.55 2.14 42.85
N THR A 79 18.02 1.59 43.97
CA THR A 79 18.05 0.15 44.25
C THR A 79 16.61 -0.33 44.24
N ILE A 80 16.20 -1.07 43.21
CA ILE A 80 14.88 -1.70 43.15
C ILE A 80 14.99 -3.05 43.86
N SER A 81 14.29 -3.16 44.98
CA SER A 81 13.90 -4.43 45.57
C SER A 81 13.20 -5.28 44.51
N VAL A 82 13.70 -6.48 44.28
CA VAL A 82 13.04 -7.50 43.46
C VAL A 82 11.71 -7.84 44.12
N MET A 83 10.65 -7.21 43.65
CA MET A 83 9.29 -7.72 43.74
C MET A 83 8.98 -8.30 42.37
N ASP A 84 8.52 -9.56 42.34
CA ASP A 84 8.03 -10.24 41.14
C ASP A 84 6.98 -9.37 40.43
N GLN A 85 7.41 -8.62 39.41
CA GLN A 85 6.49 -8.19 38.36
C GLN A 85 6.27 -9.41 37.49
N GLU A 86 5.10 -10.05 37.62
CA GLU A 86 4.60 -10.94 36.57
C GLU A 86 4.77 -10.20 35.24
N THR A 87 5.61 -10.75 34.36
CA THR A 87 5.88 -10.15 33.06
C THR A 87 4.59 -10.18 32.26
N VAL A 88 3.86 -9.07 32.23
CA VAL A 88 2.63 -8.89 31.45
C VAL A 88 3.01 -9.02 29.98
N LEU A 89 2.78 -10.22 29.42
CA LEU A 89 3.04 -10.50 28.01
C LEU A 89 2.29 -9.51 27.10
N PRO A 90 2.86 -9.08 25.96
CA PRO A 90 2.19 -8.17 25.04
C PRO A 90 0.85 -8.72 24.50
N PRO A 91 -0.10 -7.85 24.11
CA PRO A 91 -1.27 -8.26 23.36
C PRO A 91 -0.89 -9.02 22.09
N HIS A 92 -1.68 -10.03 21.76
CA HIS A 92 -1.46 -10.89 20.60
C HIS A 92 -2.54 -10.64 19.56
N VAL A 93 -2.14 -10.03 18.45
CA VAL A 93 -3.03 -9.67 17.34
C VAL A 93 -2.90 -10.69 16.21
N LEU A 94 -4.01 -11.32 15.83
CA LEU A 94 -4.08 -12.08 14.59
C LEU A 94 -4.50 -11.16 13.44
N ILE A 95 -3.76 -11.18 12.35
CA ILE A 95 -4.04 -10.36 11.16
C ILE A 95 -4.34 -11.27 9.97
N PHE A 96 -5.51 -11.10 9.35
CA PHE A 96 -5.97 -11.94 8.23
C PHE A 96 -6.38 -11.08 7.01
N PRO A 97 -5.46 -10.84 6.05
CA PRO A 97 -5.75 -10.07 4.85
C PRO A 97 -6.62 -10.83 3.84
N LEU A 98 -7.33 -10.07 3.01
CA LEU A 98 -7.90 -10.57 1.76
C LEU A 98 -6.79 -11.17 0.88
N PRO A 99 -6.93 -12.37 0.29
CA PRO A 99 -5.86 -13.07 -0.41
C PRO A 99 -5.62 -12.51 -1.83
N LEU A 100 -5.29 -11.22 -1.91
CA LEU A 100 -5.00 -10.46 -3.10
C LEU A 100 -3.69 -9.67 -2.91
N GLN A 101 -2.96 -9.39 -4.00
CA GLN A 101 -1.67 -8.69 -3.97
C GLN A 101 -1.72 -7.39 -3.16
N GLY A 102 -2.68 -6.50 -3.45
CA GLY A 102 -2.77 -5.18 -2.81
C GLY A 102 -3.06 -5.25 -1.31
N PRO A 103 -4.11 -5.97 -0.88
CA PRO A 103 -4.45 -6.15 0.52
C PRO A 103 -3.35 -6.88 1.32
N VAL A 104 -2.79 -7.98 0.80
CA VAL A 104 -1.67 -8.69 1.43
C VAL A 104 -0.48 -7.75 1.61
N ASN A 105 -0.11 -7.02 0.56
CA ASN A 105 1.01 -6.09 0.61
C ASN A 105 0.80 -4.99 1.68
N SER A 106 -0.39 -4.39 1.73
CA SER A 106 -0.69 -3.34 2.71
C SER A 106 -0.72 -3.88 4.13
N THR A 107 -1.28 -5.06 4.33
CA THR A 107 -1.47 -5.68 5.63
C THR A 107 -0.16 -6.20 6.24
N ILE A 108 0.78 -6.70 5.43
CA ILE A 108 2.13 -7.02 5.90
C ILE A 108 2.83 -5.76 6.45
N LYS A 109 2.58 -4.58 5.85
CA LYS A 109 3.15 -3.34 6.37
C LYS A 109 2.52 -2.90 7.69
N LEU A 110 1.21 -3.09 7.83
CA LEU A 110 0.54 -2.89 9.11
C LEU A 110 1.09 -3.84 10.17
N ALA A 111 1.24 -5.13 9.85
CA ALA A 111 1.83 -6.12 10.74
C ALA A 111 3.21 -5.67 11.26
N GLU A 112 4.08 -5.18 10.38
CA GLU A 112 5.40 -4.68 10.78
C GLU A 112 5.34 -3.40 11.63
N LEU A 113 4.44 -2.45 11.31
CA LEU A 113 4.21 -1.26 12.15
C LEU A 113 3.77 -1.64 13.57
N LEU A 114 2.93 -2.67 13.70
CA LEU A 114 2.45 -3.17 15.00
C LEU A 114 3.54 -3.94 15.75
N CYS A 115 4.36 -4.75 15.04
CA CYS A 115 5.57 -5.36 15.62
C CYS A 115 6.52 -4.31 16.20
N LEU A 116 6.79 -3.24 15.45
CA LEU A 116 7.63 -2.10 15.89
C LEU A 116 7.06 -1.38 17.14
N SER A 117 5.77 -1.59 17.44
CA SER A 117 5.08 -0.99 18.58
C SER A 117 5.00 -1.93 19.80
N GLY A 118 5.69 -3.07 19.72
CA GLY A 118 5.82 -4.07 20.79
C GLY A 118 4.68 -5.07 20.89
N LEU A 119 3.81 -5.17 19.87
CA LEU A 119 2.72 -6.14 19.84
C LEU A 119 3.20 -7.49 19.30
N HIS A 120 2.61 -8.58 19.82
CA HIS A 120 2.80 -9.90 19.22
C HIS A 120 1.82 -10.06 18.06
N ILE A 121 2.31 -10.47 16.90
CA ILE A 121 1.53 -10.57 15.67
C ILE A 121 1.55 -12.02 15.18
N THR A 122 0.40 -12.51 14.76
CA THR A 122 0.28 -13.68 13.89
C THR A 122 -0.32 -13.21 12.57
N LEU A 123 0.43 -13.32 11.48
CA LEU A 123 -0.11 -13.08 10.14
C LEU A 123 -0.65 -14.40 9.59
N LEU A 124 -1.97 -14.48 9.45
CA LEU A 124 -2.65 -15.63 8.87
C LEU A 124 -2.83 -15.43 7.37
N LEU A 125 -2.34 -16.35 6.55
CA LEU A 125 -2.45 -16.29 5.09
C LEU A 125 -3.15 -17.52 4.53
N THR A 126 -3.76 -17.39 3.35
CA THR A 126 -4.20 -18.60 2.65
C THR A 126 -3.00 -19.37 2.09
N ASP A 127 -3.09 -20.70 2.01
CA ASP A 127 -1.98 -21.55 1.52
C ASP A 127 -1.40 -21.09 0.15
N PRO A 128 -2.23 -20.71 -0.86
CA PRO A 128 -1.69 -20.22 -2.13
C PRO A 128 -0.92 -18.90 -2.01
N ILE A 129 -1.34 -18.02 -1.10
CA ILE A 129 -0.68 -16.73 -0.86
C ILE A 129 0.63 -16.92 -0.12
N HIS A 130 0.62 -17.76 0.93
CA HIS A 130 1.82 -18.13 1.68
C HIS A 130 2.89 -18.71 0.75
N THR A 131 2.52 -19.68 -0.10
CA THR A 131 3.42 -20.30 -1.08
C THR A 131 4.05 -19.26 -2.02
N LYS A 132 3.25 -18.32 -2.55
CA LYS A 132 3.77 -17.24 -3.41
C LYS A 132 4.71 -16.31 -2.68
N LEU A 133 4.42 -15.93 -1.43
CA LEU A 133 5.29 -15.07 -0.64
C LEU A 133 6.61 -15.77 -0.30
N LEU A 134 6.62 -17.04 0.08
CA LEU A 134 7.87 -17.77 0.32
C LEU A 134 8.73 -17.85 -0.95
N LYS A 135 8.10 -17.88 -2.13
CA LYS A 135 8.80 -17.98 -3.42
C LYS A 135 9.33 -16.64 -3.94
N TYR A 136 8.57 -15.55 -3.78
CA TYR A 136 8.84 -14.28 -4.46
C TYR A 136 9.17 -13.11 -3.52
N SER A 137 9.11 -13.34 -2.21
CA SER A 137 9.39 -12.33 -1.19
C SER A 137 10.46 -12.78 -0.21
N ASN A 138 10.84 -11.91 0.71
CA ASN A 138 11.74 -12.22 1.82
C ASN A 138 11.01 -12.21 3.18
N ILE A 139 9.71 -12.51 3.22
CA ILE A 139 8.89 -12.38 4.43
C ILE A 139 9.50 -13.08 5.66
N GLN A 140 9.99 -14.32 5.51
CA GLN A 140 10.54 -15.07 6.65
C GLN A 140 11.79 -14.41 7.24
N SER A 141 12.75 -14.02 6.40
CA SER A 141 13.98 -13.37 6.85
C SER A 141 13.78 -11.91 7.23
N ARG A 142 12.79 -11.23 6.65
CA ARG A 142 12.38 -9.87 7.03
C ARG A 142 11.84 -9.86 8.46
N PHE A 143 11.02 -10.85 8.81
CA PHE A 143 10.34 -10.85 10.10
C PHE A 143 11.06 -11.64 11.21
N SER A 144 12.16 -12.33 10.91
CA SER A 144 12.96 -13.04 11.92
C SER A 144 13.58 -12.12 12.98
N SER A 145 13.70 -10.83 12.70
CA SER A 145 14.12 -9.80 13.66
C SER A 145 13.03 -9.44 14.68
N TYR A 146 11.77 -9.84 14.46
CA TYR A 146 10.65 -9.58 15.37
C TYR A 146 10.29 -10.88 16.11
N PRO A 147 10.75 -11.09 17.37
CA PRO A 147 10.44 -12.32 18.12
C PRO A 147 8.93 -12.49 18.37
N GLY A 148 8.18 -11.39 18.38
CA GLY A 148 6.74 -11.36 18.49
C GLY A 148 5.98 -11.67 17.19
N PHE A 149 6.64 -11.94 16.05
CA PHE A 149 5.95 -12.22 14.78
C PHE A 149 5.88 -13.71 14.46
N HIS A 150 4.72 -14.22 14.09
CA HIS A 150 4.51 -15.57 13.58
C HIS A 150 3.74 -15.53 12.25
N LEU A 151 4.04 -16.49 11.38
CA LEU A 151 3.38 -16.68 10.10
C LEU A 151 2.62 -18.00 10.15
N GLU A 152 1.32 -17.95 9.88
CA GLU A 152 0.43 -19.12 9.91
C GLU A 152 -0.36 -19.21 8.61
N THR A 153 -0.87 -20.39 8.32
CA THR A 153 -1.67 -20.61 7.10
C THR A 153 -3.01 -21.26 7.37
N ILE A 154 -3.92 -21.06 6.41
CA ILE A 154 -5.24 -21.69 6.38
C ILE A 154 -5.59 -22.04 4.93
N PRO A 155 -6.21 -23.20 4.65
CA PRO A 155 -6.68 -23.48 3.30
C PRO A 155 -7.79 -22.50 2.92
N ASP A 156 -7.84 -22.10 1.65
CA ASP A 156 -8.96 -21.32 1.10
C ASP A 156 -10.15 -22.20 0.70
N GLY A 157 -10.04 -23.52 0.90
CA GLY A 157 -11.08 -24.51 0.68
C GLY A 157 -11.31 -24.89 -0.80
N LEU A 158 -10.49 -24.37 -1.72
CA LEU A 158 -10.60 -24.65 -3.15
C LEU A 158 -9.46 -25.57 -3.63
N PRO A 159 -9.71 -26.44 -4.63
CA PRO A 159 -8.66 -27.28 -5.24
C PRO A 159 -7.47 -26.47 -5.76
N GLU A 160 -6.28 -27.07 -5.86
CA GLU A 160 -5.06 -26.35 -6.26
C GLU A 160 -5.14 -25.76 -7.68
N ASP A 161 -5.82 -26.46 -8.60
CA ASP A 161 -6.01 -26.08 -10.00
C ASP A 161 -7.12 -25.03 -10.22
N HIS A 162 -7.92 -24.71 -9.20
CA HIS A 162 -8.97 -23.71 -9.32
C HIS A 162 -8.38 -22.30 -9.55
N PRO A 163 -8.82 -21.53 -10.56
CA PRO A 163 -8.28 -20.19 -10.81
C PRO A 163 -8.63 -19.23 -9.67
N ARG A 164 -7.62 -18.48 -9.20
CA ARG A 164 -7.80 -17.32 -8.28
C ARG A 164 -7.78 -16.02 -9.08
N SER A 165 -8.57 -15.96 -10.15
CA SER A 165 -8.74 -14.80 -11.03
C SER A 165 -9.86 -13.87 -10.53
N ILE A 166 -9.91 -12.65 -11.06
CA ILE A 166 -10.87 -11.61 -10.62
C ILE A 166 -12.33 -12.03 -10.83
N ASP A 167 -12.63 -12.68 -11.96
CA ASP A 167 -13.96 -13.16 -12.34
C ASP A 167 -14.45 -14.33 -11.48
N ARG A 168 -13.52 -15.03 -10.80
CA ARG A 168 -13.80 -16.19 -9.94
C ARG A 168 -13.60 -15.86 -8.46
N PHE A 169 -13.31 -14.60 -8.12
CA PHE A 169 -12.88 -14.24 -6.76
C PHE A 169 -14.02 -14.37 -5.73
N ILE A 170 -15.28 -14.21 -6.14
CA ILE A 170 -16.44 -14.44 -5.27
C ILE A 170 -16.47 -15.89 -4.75
N GLU A 171 -16.06 -16.86 -5.57
CA GLU A 171 -16.02 -18.28 -5.17
C GLU A 171 -14.94 -18.54 -4.11
N VAL A 172 -13.84 -17.78 -4.14
CA VAL A 172 -12.81 -17.80 -3.10
C VAL A 172 -13.39 -17.29 -1.78
N LEU A 173 -14.14 -16.18 -1.81
CA LEU A 173 -14.78 -15.62 -0.61
C LEU A 173 -15.84 -16.57 -0.04
N GLU A 174 -16.66 -17.17 -0.91
CA GLU A 174 -17.68 -18.14 -0.50
C GLU A 174 -17.05 -19.40 0.10
N SER A 175 -15.99 -19.91 -0.52
CA SER A 175 -15.24 -21.07 0.00
C SER A 175 -14.58 -20.76 1.35
N LEU A 176 -13.95 -19.60 1.51
CA LEU A 176 -13.39 -19.17 2.80
C LEU A 176 -14.47 -19.11 3.88
N LYS A 177 -15.64 -18.55 3.57
CA LYS A 177 -16.78 -18.48 4.49
C LYS A 177 -17.30 -19.86 4.87
N THR A 178 -17.49 -20.75 3.91
CA THR A 178 -18.18 -22.04 4.12
C THR A 178 -17.26 -23.15 4.60
N LYS A 179 -15.99 -23.14 4.21
CA LYS A 179 -15.03 -24.23 4.51
C LYS A 179 -13.98 -23.82 5.53
N SER A 180 -13.52 -22.56 5.49
CA SER A 180 -12.42 -22.11 6.35
C SER A 180 -12.88 -21.48 7.65
N SER A 181 -14.17 -21.16 7.83
CA SER A 181 -14.71 -20.61 9.09
C SER A 181 -14.51 -21.54 10.29
N ILE A 182 -14.76 -22.83 10.11
CA ILE A 182 -14.54 -23.85 11.15
C ILE A 182 -13.06 -23.95 11.51
N LEU A 183 -12.19 -23.95 10.50
CA LEU A 183 -10.73 -24.02 10.69
C LEU A 183 -10.19 -22.76 11.36
N PHE A 184 -10.74 -21.59 11.01
CA PHE A 184 -10.39 -20.32 11.63
C PHE A 184 -10.74 -20.31 13.11
N LYS A 185 -11.92 -20.84 13.47
CA LYS A 185 -12.31 -21.01 14.87
C LYS A 185 -11.40 -22.00 15.60
N ASP A 186 -11.13 -23.18 15.03
CA ASP A 186 -10.20 -24.16 15.62
C ASP A 186 -8.81 -23.54 15.86
N LEU A 187 -8.29 -22.79 14.90
CA LEU A 187 -6.99 -22.12 15.04
C LEU A 187 -6.97 -21.17 16.24
N LEU A 188 -8.05 -20.42 16.47
CA LEU A 188 -8.17 -19.46 17.58
C LEU A 188 -8.37 -20.15 18.94
N THR A 189 -9.05 -21.29 18.99
CA THR A 189 -9.41 -21.96 20.26
C THR A 189 -8.51 -23.13 20.65
N SER A 190 -7.74 -23.70 19.72
CA SER A 190 -6.93 -24.91 19.95
C SER A 190 -5.67 -24.68 20.79
N GLY A 191 -5.32 -23.43 21.12
CA GLY A 191 -4.09 -23.08 21.83
C GLY A 191 -2.82 -23.13 20.97
N LYS A 192 -2.92 -23.50 19.68
CA LYS A 192 -1.79 -23.54 18.72
C LYS A 192 -1.07 -22.20 18.59
N LEU A 193 -1.79 -21.10 18.78
CA LEU A 193 -1.28 -19.73 18.66
C LEU A 193 -0.72 -19.16 19.99
N SER A 194 -0.69 -19.94 21.07
CA SER A 194 -0.18 -19.52 22.38
C SER A 194 1.00 -20.36 22.83
N SER A 195 1.85 -19.78 23.67
CA SER A 195 3.00 -20.46 24.29
C SER A 195 3.34 -19.80 25.63
N ASP A 196 4.30 -20.34 26.37
CA ASP A 196 4.76 -19.75 27.64
C ASP A 196 5.23 -18.29 27.50
N SER A 197 5.66 -17.90 26.29
CA SER A 197 6.12 -16.54 25.96
C SER A 197 5.11 -15.73 25.14
N ARG A 198 3.89 -16.25 24.90
CA ARG A 198 2.87 -15.62 24.04
C ARG A 198 1.46 -15.91 24.52
N ARG A 199 0.69 -14.85 24.78
CA ARG A 199 -0.73 -14.96 25.11
C ARG A 199 -1.54 -15.58 23.97
N PRO A 200 -2.69 -16.21 24.27
CA PRO A 200 -3.74 -16.43 23.28
C PRO A 200 -4.07 -15.13 22.53
N VAL A 201 -4.63 -15.25 21.32
CA VAL A 201 -5.04 -14.10 20.52
C VAL A 201 -6.01 -13.24 21.33
N THR A 202 -5.69 -11.95 21.48
CA THR A 202 -6.49 -10.96 22.22
C THR A 202 -7.22 -10.00 21.30
N CYS A 203 -6.84 -9.91 20.02
CA CYS A 203 -7.49 -9.05 19.03
C CYS A 203 -7.34 -9.64 17.63
N ILE A 204 -8.37 -9.48 16.78
CA ILE A 204 -8.35 -9.88 15.38
C ILE A 204 -8.42 -8.64 14.50
N ILE A 205 -7.55 -8.56 13.49
CA ILE A 205 -7.65 -7.62 12.37
C ILE A 205 -7.89 -8.44 11.10
N ALA A 206 -9.11 -8.46 10.60
CA ALA A 206 -9.46 -9.19 9.37
C ALA A 206 -9.82 -8.21 8.24
N ASP A 207 -9.76 -8.64 6.99
CA ASP A 207 -10.33 -7.83 5.90
C ASP A 207 -11.87 -7.80 5.99
N GLY A 208 -12.45 -6.62 5.82
CA GLY A 208 -13.89 -6.39 5.97
C GLY A 208 -14.78 -7.02 4.89
N THR A 209 -14.23 -7.71 3.89
CA THR A 209 -15.04 -8.59 3.01
C THR A 209 -15.34 -9.95 3.66
N MET A 210 -14.62 -10.34 4.71
CA MET A 210 -14.72 -11.65 5.34
C MET A 210 -15.61 -11.60 6.59
N GLY A 211 -16.90 -11.25 6.40
CA GLY A 211 -17.90 -11.09 7.47
C GLY A 211 -17.92 -12.21 8.53
N TYR A 212 -17.74 -13.45 8.09
CA TYR A 212 -17.72 -14.64 8.97
C TYR A 212 -16.67 -14.57 10.08
N THR A 213 -15.59 -13.81 9.89
CA THR A 213 -14.56 -13.64 10.92
C THR A 213 -15.11 -12.90 12.13
N CYS A 214 -16.07 -11.98 11.95
CA CYS A 214 -16.76 -11.31 13.05
C CYS A 214 -17.73 -12.24 13.76
N ASP A 215 -18.43 -13.11 13.03
CA ASP A 215 -19.29 -14.13 13.64
C ASP A 215 -18.48 -15.05 14.57
N VAL A 216 -17.34 -15.55 14.09
CA VAL A 216 -16.42 -16.38 14.88
C VAL A 216 -15.85 -15.61 16.08
N ALA A 217 -15.39 -14.38 15.86
CA ALA A 217 -14.79 -13.56 16.91
C ALA A 217 -15.78 -13.27 18.05
N ASN A 218 -17.03 -12.93 17.70
CA ASN A 218 -18.10 -12.70 18.68
C ASN A 218 -18.45 -13.98 19.44
N GLU A 219 -18.48 -15.13 18.77
CA GLU A 219 -18.79 -16.42 19.40
C GLU A 219 -17.77 -16.80 20.48
N ILE A 220 -16.49 -16.52 20.25
CA ILE A 220 -15.40 -16.86 21.19
C ILE A 220 -14.99 -15.69 22.10
N GLY A 221 -15.65 -14.54 21.98
CA GLY A 221 -15.42 -13.36 22.82
C GLY A 221 -14.10 -12.62 22.57
N ILE A 222 -13.56 -12.66 21.34
CA ILE A 222 -12.35 -11.90 20.96
C ILE A 222 -12.77 -10.64 20.19
N PRO A 223 -12.27 -9.43 20.54
CA PRO A 223 -12.57 -8.23 19.77
C PRO A 223 -11.97 -8.29 18.37
N ILE A 224 -12.74 -7.83 17.40
CA ILE A 224 -12.36 -7.79 15.98
C ILE A 224 -12.45 -6.38 15.42
N MET A 225 -11.44 -6.02 14.62
CA MET A 225 -11.41 -4.82 13.81
C MET A 225 -11.31 -5.22 12.33
N TYR A 226 -12.00 -4.49 11.46
CA TYR A 226 -11.84 -4.68 10.02
C TYR A 226 -10.81 -3.75 9.43
N ILE A 227 -10.00 -4.22 8.49
CA ILE A 227 -9.17 -3.39 7.63
C ILE A 227 -9.75 -3.36 6.21
N ARG A 228 -9.81 -2.16 5.62
CA ARG A 228 -10.15 -1.97 4.20
C ARG A 228 -9.02 -1.24 3.49
N THR A 229 -8.57 -1.84 2.38
CA THR A 229 -7.46 -1.32 1.56
C THR A 229 -7.93 -0.66 0.26
N ILE A 230 -9.25 -0.53 0.09
CA ILE A 230 -9.90 0.30 -0.93
C ILE A 230 -10.04 1.75 -0.44
N SER A 231 -10.42 2.67 -1.34
CA SER A 231 -10.70 4.07 -0.97
C SER A 231 -11.89 4.19 -0.03
N ALA A 232 -11.90 5.23 0.81
CA ALA A 232 -13.06 5.53 1.65
C ALA A 232 -14.30 5.84 0.78
N CYS A 233 -14.12 6.54 -0.35
CA CYS A 233 -15.20 6.76 -1.32
C CYS A 233 -15.84 5.44 -1.80
N CYS A 234 -15.03 4.44 -2.18
CA CYS A 234 -15.54 3.16 -2.64
C CYS A 234 -16.26 2.42 -1.52
N LEU A 235 -15.67 2.39 -0.32
CA LEU A 235 -16.30 1.75 0.83
C LEU A 235 -17.63 2.41 1.19
N TRP A 236 -17.73 3.74 1.15
CA TRP A 236 -18.96 4.46 1.49
C TRP A 236 -20.12 4.12 0.55
N VAL A 237 -19.85 3.87 -0.73
CA VAL A 237 -20.86 3.36 -1.67
C VAL A 237 -21.49 2.06 -1.17
N PHE A 238 -20.75 1.20 -0.46
CA PHE A 238 -21.28 -0.08 0.02
C PHE A 238 -22.25 0.13 1.18
N PHE A 239 -22.01 1.14 2.01
CA PHE A 239 -22.89 1.53 3.12
C PHE A 239 -24.19 2.14 2.59
N CYS A 240 -24.12 2.95 1.53
CA CYS A 240 -25.27 3.57 0.88
C CYS A 240 -25.94 2.66 -0.17
N PHE A 241 -25.47 1.43 -0.35
CA PHE A 241 -26.00 0.54 -1.40
C PHE A 241 -27.50 0.24 -1.24
N PRO A 242 -28.04 0.03 -0.03
CA PRO A 242 -29.49 -0.07 0.19
C PRO A 242 -30.25 1.20 -0.27
N ASP A 243 -29.75 2.38 0.07
CA ASP A 243 -30.37 3.66 -0.28
C ASP A 243 -30.42 3.86 -1.80
N LEU A 244 -29.38 3.44 -2.51
CA LEU A 244 -29.33 3.46 -3.98
C LEU A 244 -30.40 2.58 -4.64
N ILE A 245 -30.74 1.45 -4.00
CA ILE A 245 -31.80 0.56 -4.49
C ILE A 245 -33.17 1.18 -4.17
N GLU A 246 -33.35 1.70 -2.96
CA GLU A 246 -34.60 2.32 -2.51
C GLU A 246 -34.96 3.55 -3.37
N SER A 247 -33.97 4.39 -3.67
CA SER A 247 -34.12 5.57 -4.52
C SER A 247 -34.24 5.25 -6.01
N ARG A 248 -34.13 3.97 -6.39
CA ARG A 248 -34.16 3.48 -7.79
C ARG A 248 -33.03 4.05 -8.65
N GLU A 249 -31.92 4.42 -8.04
CA GLU A 249 -30.68 4.70 -8.77
C GLU A 249 -29.96 3.42 -9.20
N LEU A 250 -30.26 2.28 -8.55
CA LEU A 250 -29.85 0.93 -8.94
C LEU A 250 -31.04 -0.03 -9.14
N PRO A 251 -30.95 -0.97 -10.10
CA PRO A 251 -29.97 -0.99 -11.18
C PRO A 251 -30.28 0.10 -12.20
N PHE A 252 -29.28 0.57 -12.95
CA PHE A 252 -29.51 1.52 -14.04
C PHE A 252 -29.22 0.89 -15.40
N SER A 253 -30.13 1.08 -16.36
CA SER A 253 -29.96 0.62 -17.74
C SER A 253 -29.73 1.80 -18.69
N GLY A 254 -29.06 1.55 -19.81
CA GLY A 254 -28.82 2.55 -20.85
C GLY A 254 -27.41 3.16 -20.85
N ASN A 255 -27.23 4.14 -21.74
CA ASN A 255 -25.95 4.79 -22.03
C ASN A 255 -25.81 6.18 -21.36
N ASP A 256 -26.73 6.55 -20.46
CA ASP A 256 -26.69 7.83 -19.73
C ASP A 256 -25.71 7.77 -18.55
N LEU A 257 -24.47 7.38 -18.85
CA LEU A 257 -23.45 7.09 -17.85
C LEU A 257 -22.93 8.35 -17.12
N ASP A 258 -23.26 9.54 -17.62
CA ASP A 258 -22.94 10.82 -16.97
C ASP A 258 -24.03 11.33 -16.02
N THR A 259 -25.13 10.60 -15.87
CA THR A 259 -26.17 10.93 -14.88
C THR A 259 -25.58 10.89 -13.46
N PRO A 260 -25.70 11.98 -12.67
CA PRO A 260 -25.23 12.02 -11.29
C PRO A 260 -25.97 11.02 -10.38
N ILE A 261 -25.26 10.49 -9.39
CA ILE A 261 -25.80 9.69 -8.30
C ILE A 261 -26.03 10.61 -7.10
N LYS A 262 -27.29 10.74 -6.66
CA LYS A 262 -27.71 11.71 -5.65
C LYS A 262 -27.91 11.11 -4.26
N SER A 263 -28.03 9.79 -4.16
CA SER A 263 -28.38 9.13 -2.89
C SER A 263 -27.16 8.77 -2.03
N ILE A 264 -25.97 9.28 -2.36
CA ILE A 264 -24.74 9.02 -1.59
C ILE A 264 -24.27 10.32 -0.93
N PRO A 265 -24.49 10.48 0.39
CA PRO A 265 -24.09 11.67 1.12
C PRO A 265 -22.61 12.02 0.95
N GLY A 266 -22.33 13.26 0.56
CA GLY A 266 -20.97 13.78 0.35
C GLY A 266 -20.35 13.44 -1.01
N MET A 267 -21.07 12.75 -1.89
CA MET A 267 -20.60 12.38 -3.24
C MET A 267 -21.53 12.85 -4.37
N GLU A 268 -22.60 13.58 -4.05
CA GLU A 268 -23.69 13.97 -4.95
C GLU A 268 -23.23 14.82 -6.13
N GLU A 269 -22.18 15.62 -5.92
CA GLU A 269 -21.67 16.59 -6.90
C GLU A 269 -20.70 15.98 -7.92
N PHE A 270 -20.18 14.77 -7.68
CA PHE A 270 -19.11 14.21 -8.53
C PHE A 270 -19.29 12.74 -8.91
N LEU A 271 -20.06 11.95 -8.15
CA LEU A 271 -20.28 10.55 -8.49
C LEU A 271 -21.33 10.41 -9.58
N ARG A 272 -21.00 9.66 -10.63
CA ARG A 272 -21.91 9.38 -11.76
C ARG A 272 -22.09 7.88 -11.93
N ARG A 273 -23.09 7.51 -12.74
CA ARG A 273 -23.34 6.11 -13.13
C ARG A 273 -22.11 5.41 -13.72
N ARG A 274 -21.29 6.09 -14.52
CA ARG A 274 -20.03 5.51 -15.05
C ARG A 274 -19.02 5.13 -13.97
N ASP A 275 -19.10 5.80 -12.82
CA ASP A 275 -18.15 5.63 -11.71
C ASP A 275 -18.56 4.46 -10.79
N LEU A 276 -19.71 3.81 -11.05
CA LEU A 276 -20.15 2.59 -10.36
C LEU A 276 -19.75 1.33 -11.14
N PRO A 277 -19.49 0.20 -10.46
CA PRO A 277 -19.13 -1.06 -11.12
C PRO A 277 -20.16 -1.55 -12.15
N LEU A 278 -19.70 -2.24 -13.20
CA LEU A 278 -20.57 -2.72 -14.29
C LEU A 278 -21.74 -3.59 -13.84
N PHE A 279 -21.59 -4.41 -12.80
CA PHE A 279 -22.68 -5.25 -12.28
C PHE A 279 -23.85 -4.43 -11.70
N CYS A 280 -23.62 -3.17 -11.33
CA CYS A 280 -24.68 -2.25 -10.89
C CYS A 280 -25.67 -1.89 -12.02
N ARG A 281 -25.30 -2.17 -13.29
CA ARG A 281 -26.13 -1.86 -14.47
C ARG A 281 -27.22 -2.88 -14.75
N PHE A 282 -26.99 -4.14 -14.37
CA PHE A 282 -27.75 -5.24 -14.95
C PHE A 282 -28.78 -5.81 -13.99
N ASN A 283 -28.33 -6.38 -12.87
CA ASN A 283 -29.20 -7.21 -12.04
C ASN A 283 -28.81 -7.13 -10.56
N LEU A 284 -29.76 -6.79 -9.71
CA LEU A 284 -29.58 -6.80 -8.24
C LEU A 284 -29.36 -8.22 -7.67
N SER A 285 -29.69 -9.26 -8.44
CA SER A 285 -29.43 -10.66 -8.05
C SER A 285 -27.99 -11.10 -8.30
N ASP A 286 -27.15 -10.26 -8.93
CA ASP A 286 -25.75 -10.55 -9.18
C ASP A 286 -25.01 -10.87 -7.87
N PRO A 287 -24.18 -11.93 -7.80
CA PRO A 287 -23.43 -12.26 -6.60
C PRO A 287 -22.58 -11.11 -6.06
N ASN A 288 -22.01 -10.26 -6.92
CA ASN A 288 -21.23 -9.11 -6.51
C ASN A 288 -22.09 -8.04 -5.81
N VAL A 289 -23.34 -7.85 -6.25
CA VAL A 289 -24.29 -6.95 -5.58
C VAL A 289 -24.59 -7.46 -4.17
N LYS A 290 -24.81 -8.77 -4.01
CA LYS A 290 -25.03 -9.38 -2.70
C LYS A 290 -23.81 -9.22 -1.78
N THR A 291 -22.60 -9.36 -2.33
CA THR A 291 -21.36 -9.11 -1.60
C THR A 291 -21.28 -7.65 -1.13
N TYR A 292 -21.58 -6.67 -1.98
CA TYR A 292 -21.53 -5.25 -1.60
C TYR A 292 -22.55 -4.90 -0.51
N LEU A 293 -23.78 -5.39 -0.65
CA LEU A 293 -24.81 -5.26 0.38
C LEU A 293 -24.37 -5.86 1.71
N SER A 294 -23.80 -7.07 1.67
CA SER A 294 -23.27 -7.73 2.87
C SER A 294 -22.15 -6.89 3.48
N GLU A 295 -21.19 -6.41 2.71
CA GLU A 295 -20.09 -5.63 3.25
C GLU A 295 -20.56 -4.33 3.93
N GLY A 296 -21.56 -3.65 3.36
CA GLY A 296 -22.17 -2.46 3.97
C GLY A 296 -22.77 -2.72 5.35
N THR A 297 -23.36 -3.90 5.57
CA THR A 297 -23.95 -4.28 6.86
C THR A 297 -22.95 -4.95 7.82
N GLU A 298 -21.95 -5.65 7.29
CA GLU A 298 -20.97 -6.39 8.08
C GLU A 298 -19.89 -5.49 8.68
N ASN A 299 -19.37 -4.52 7.92
CA ASN A 299 -18.27 -3.66 8.39
C ASN A 299 -18.60 -2.88 9.69
N PRO A 300 -19.84 -2.33 9.87
CA PRO A 300 -20.26 -1.71 11.12
C PRO A 300 -20.29 -2.62 12.35
N ARG A 301 -20.34 -3.95 12.19
CA ARG A 301 -20.44 -4.90 13.31
C ARG A 301 -19.15 -5.05 14.10
N ALA A 302 -18.01 -4.67 13.51
CA ALA A 302 -16.70 -4.78 14.16
C ALA A 302 -16.47 -3.70 15.23
N HIS A 303 -15.54 -3.96 16.15
CA HIS A 303 -15.15 -3.02 17.20
C HIS A 303 -14.43 -1.78 16.66
N GLY A 304 -13.88 -1.87 15.45
CA GLY A 304 -13.29 -0.74 14.75
C GLY A 304 -13.02 -1.00 13.27
N LEU A 305 -12.81 0.07 12.53
CA LEU A 305 -12.56 0.06 11.09
C LEU A 305 -11.26 0.79 10.77
N ILE A 306 -10.32 0.09 10.15
CA ILE A 306 -9.01 0.59 9.75
C ILE A 306 -9.04 0.86 8.25
N LEU A 307 -8.71 2.09 7.85
CA LEU A 307 -8.62 2.49 6.44
C LEU A 307 -7.18 2.87 6.10
N ASN A 308 -6.68 2.34 4.97
CA ASN A 308 -5.40 2.76 4.38
C ASN A 308 -5.54 4.08 3.58
N THR A 309 -6.04 5.10 4.25
CA THR A 309 -6.23 6.48 3.74
C THR A 309 -5.85 7.48 4.84
N PHE A 310 -5.94 8.79 4.56
CA PHE A 310 -5.67 9.86 5.52
C PHE A 310 -6.69 10.99 5.40
N ASP A 311 -6.87 11.77 6.46
CA ASP A 311 -7.97 12.72 6.58
C ASP A 311 -7.91 13.86 5.56
N ASP A 312 -6.73 14.39 5.24
CA ASP A 312 -6.57 15.41 4.19
C ASP A 312 -6.91 14.87 2.79
N LEU A 313 -6.98 13.54 2.62
CA LEU A 313 -7.40 12.88 1.39
C LEU A 313 -8.93 12.76 1.34
N GLU A 314 -9.52 12.05 2.28
CA GLU A 314 -10.93 11.63 2.17
C GLU A 314 -11.80 12.09 3.34
N GLY A 315 -11.37 13.13 4.08
CA GLY A 315 -11.97 13.60 5.33
C GLY A 315 -13.50 13.75 5.33
N PRO A 316 -14.13 14.37 4.31
CA PRO A 316 -15.59 14.47 4.23
C PRO A 316 -16.27 13.09 4.20
N ILE A 317 -15.75 12.15 3.39
CA ILE A 317 -16.31 10.80 3.28
C ILE A 317 -15.98 9.96 4.52
N VAL A 318 -14.78 10.09 5.07
CA VAL A 318 -14.40 9.49 6.35
C VAL A 318 -15.35 9.92 7.46
N SER A 319 -15.81 11.17 7.45
CA SER A 319 -16.79 11.68 8.41
C SER A 319 -18.16 11.03 8.25
N GLN A 320 -18.58 10.72 7.02
CA GLN A 320 -19.80 9.97 6.76
C GLN A 320 -19.70 8.53 7.28
N ILE A 321 -18.61 7.82 6.95
CA ILE A 321 -18.40 6.43 7.41
C ILE A 321 -18.37 6.37 8.96
N ARG A 322 -17.83 7.40 9.62
CA ARG A 322 -17.77 7.48 11.09
C ARG A 322 -19.15 7.47 11.76
N THR A 323 -20.21 7.84 11.05
CA THR A 323 -21.59 7.76 11.57
C THR A 323 -22.05 6.32 11.79
N SER A 324 -21.56 5.37 10.98
CA SER A 324 -21.83 3.94 11.11
C SER A 324 -20.70 3.20 11.85
N CYS A 325 -19.47 3.67 11.73
CA CYS A 325 -18.27 3.08 12.35
C CYS A 325 -17.56 4.14 13.22
N PRO A 326 -17.99 4.38 14.47
CA PRO A 326 -17.42 5.45 15.30
C PRO A 326 -15.93 5.26 15.60
N ASN A 327 -15.50 4.00 15.76
CA ASN A 327 -14.10 3.62 15.98
C ASN A 327 -13.36 3.43 14.65
N LEU A 328 -13.21 4.51 13.88
CA LEU A 328 -12.54 4.51 12.57
C LEU A 328 -11.12 5.08 12.65
N TYR A 329 -10.14 4.37 12.09
CA TYR A 329 -8.71 4.74 12.07
C TYR A 329 -8.22 4.91 10.62
N THR A 330 -7.93 6.15 10.21
CA THR A 330 -7.25 6.44 8.94
C THR A 330 -5.75 6.43 9.18
N ILE A 331 -5.09 5.32 8.84
CA ILE A 331 -3.65 5.09 9.15
C ILE A 331 -2.76 5.05 7.89
N GLY A 332 -3.33 5.41 6.75
CA GLY A 332 -2.63 5.47 5.48
C GLY A 332 -1.78 6.72 5.31
N PRO A 333 -0.92 6.76 4.27
CA PRO A 333 -0.57 5.63 3.43
C PRO A 333 0.45 4.71 4.14
N LEU A 334 0.07 3.44 4.36
CA LEU A 334 0.84 2.47 5.17
C LEU A 334 2.28 2.27 4.68
N HIS A 335 2.51 2.32 3.36
CA HIS A 335 3.84 2.16 2.78
C HIS A 335 4.81 3.29 3.16
N ALA A 336 4.33 4.53 3.14
CA ALA A 336 5.13 5.67 3.55
C ALA A 336 5.27 5.72 5.08
N HIS A 337 4.21 5.33 5.80
CA HIS A 337 4.23 5.24 7.26
C HIS A 337 5.31 4.27 7.76
N LEU A 338 5.35 3.06 7.20
CA LEU A 338 6.36 2.07 7.55
C LEU A 338 7.75 2.53 7.16
N LYS A 339 7.92 3.10 5.95
CA LYS A 339 9.20 3.65 5.51
C LYS A 339 9.73 4.71 6.48
N MET A 340 8.88 5.63 6.93
CA MET A 340 9.26 6.67 7.90
C MET A 340 9.67 6.07 9.26
N LYS A 341 8.95 5.06 9.77
CA LYS A 341 9.35 4.37 11.00
C LYS A 341 10.68 3.62 10.79
N LEU A 342 10.87 2.87 9.72
CA LEU A 342 12.12 2.10 9.49
C LEU A 342 13.34 2.99 9.27
N GLU A 343 13.20 4.15 8.62
CA GLU A 343 14.31 5.10 8.43
C GLU A 343 14.90 5.61 9.77
N SER A 344 14.12 5.61 10.85
CA SER A 344 14.63 5.97 12.19
C SER A 344 15.38 4.83 12.89
N PHE A 345 15.26 3.57 12.43
CA PHE A 345 15.89 2.39 13.02
C PHE A 345 17.19 1.92 12.30
N SER A 346 17.73 2.71 11.35
CA SER A 346 18.89 2.41 10.48
C SER A 346 18.66 1.33 9.40
N SER A 347 19.57 1.22 8.43
CA SER A 347 19.35 0.68 7.07
C SER A 347 18.67 -0.69 7.01
N SER A 348 17.37 -0.70 6.68
CA SER A 348 16.61 -1.91 6.39
C SER A 348 16.99 -2.48 5.02
N LEU A 349 17.04 -3.81 4.91
CA LEU A 349 17.15 -4.49 3.61
C LEU A 349 15.99 -4.07 2.68
N PRO A 350 16.18 -4.13 1.35
CA PRO A 350 15.06 -4.06 0.41
C PRO A 350 14.08 -5.19 0.75
N SER A 351 12.84 -4.82 1.07
CA SER A 351 11.79 -5.78 1.38
C SER A 351 10.78 -5.81 0.25
N SER A 352 10.44 -6.99 -0.26
CA SER A 352 9.33 -7.16 -1.19
C SER A 352 8.18 -7.85 -0.47
N ASN A 353 6.95 -7.42 -0.76
CA ASN A 353 5.72 -8.09 -0.35
C ASN A 353 4.99 -8.66 -1.57
N SER A 354 5.72 -8.89 -2.66
CA SER A 354 5.12 -9.24 -3.95
C SER A 354 4.75 -10.72 -4.01
N LEU A 355 3.55 -11.00 -4.52
CA LEU A 355 3.10 -12.34 -4.93
C LEU A 355 3.58 -12.72 -6.33
N TRP A 356 4.34 -11.83 -6.98
CA TRP A 356 4.88 -11.98 -8.33
C TRP A 356 6.39 -11.77 -8.30
N LYS A 357 7.10 -12.49 -9.17
CA LYS A 357 8.56 -12.33 -9.32
C LYS A 357 8.87 -10.95 -9.87
N GLU A 358 9.52 -10.11 -9.06
CA GLU A 358 9.95 -8.78 -9.50
C GLU A 358 11.08 -8.87 -10.53
N ASP A 359 10.91 -8.15 -11.63
CA ASP A 359 11.90 -7.96 -12.67
C ASP A 359 12.69 -6.67 -12.43
N MET A 360 13.89 -6.86 -11.89
CA MET A 360 14.80 -5.76 -11.57
C MET A 360 15.48 -5.14 -12.80
N SER A 361 15.36 -5.73 -14.00
CA SER A 361 16.02 -5.24 -15.22
C SER A 361 15.54 -3.85 -15.65
N CYS A 362 14.30 -3.48 -15.28
CA CYS A 362 13.77 -2.14 -15.53
C CYS A 362 14.46 -1.05 -14.71
N ILE A 363 15.13 -1.37 -13.59
CA ILE A 363 15.76 -0.36 -12.74
C ILE A 363 16.98 0.27 -13.41
N PRO A 364 17.99 -0.48 -13.91
CA PRO A 364 19.07 0.10 -14.71
C PRO A 364 18.58 0.88 -15.93
N TRP A 365 17.54 0.37 -16.60
CA TRP A 365 16.94 1.07 -17.74
C TRP A 365 16.38 2.43 -17.31
N LEU A 366 15.59 2.49 -16.23
CA LEU A 366 15.08 3.75 -15.66
C LEU A 366 16.21 4.70 -15.23
N ASP A 367 17.29 4.18 -14.66
CA ASP A 367 18.42 4.98 -14.16
C ASP A 367 19.20 5.68 -15.30
N SER A 368 19.14 5.13 -16.52
CA SER A 368 19.71 5.73 -17.72
C SER A 368 18.82 6.78 -18.40
N GLN A 369 17.55 6.91 -17.98
CA GLN A 369 16.63 7.86 -18.60
C GLN A 369 16.74 9.27 -17.98
N PRO A 370 16.40 10.32 -18.73
CA PRO A 370 16.28 11.66 -18.17
C PRO A 370 15.27 11.74 -17.02
N SER A 371 15.47 12.76 -16.20
CA SER A 371 14.54 13.10 -15.13
C SER A 371 13.15 13.38 -15.67
N LYS A 372 12.12 12.76 -15.07
CA LYS A 372 10.71 13.06 -15.37
C LYS A 372 10.31 12.84 -16.82
N SER A 373 10.95 11.89 -17.51
CA SER A 373 10.73 11.65 -18.94
C SER A 373 10.12 10.30 -19.29
N VAL A 374 9.84 9.45 -18.31
CA VAL A 374 9.29 8.10 -18.53
C VAL A 374 7.88 8.04 -17.96
N LEU A 375 6.98 7.50 -18.77
CA LEU A 375 5.63 7.11 -18.39
C LEU A 375 5.63 5.71 -17.78
N TYR A 376 5.05 5.55 -16.58
CA TYR A 376 4.78 4.21 -16.04
C TYR A 376 3.36 3.77 -16.39
N VAL A 377 3.23 2.55 -16.92
CA VAL A 377 1.95 1.96 -17.33
C VAL A 377 1.81 0.62 -16.61
N SER A 378 0.74 0.47 -15.83
CA SER A 378 0.41 -0.78 -15.15
C SER A 378 -1.09 -0.84 -14.87
N PHE A 379 -1.66 -2.04 -15.00
CA PHE A 379 -3.07 -2.32 -14.73
C PHE A 379 -3.27 -3.12 -13.43
N GLY A 380 -2.24 -3.13 -12.57
CA GLY A 380 -2.27 -3.85 -11.31
C GLY A 380 -2.21 -5.37 -11.47
N SER A 381 -2.56 -6.08 -10.39
CA SER A 381 -2.38 -7.53 -10.29
C SER A 381 -3.54 -8.36 -10.83
N LEU A 382 -4.69 -7.74 -11.12
CA LEU A 382 -5.93 -8.45 -11.41
C LEU A 382 -6.51 -8.15 -12.78
N ALA A 383 -6.34 -6.93 -13.28
CA ALA A 383 -6.94 -6.55 -14.54
C ALA A 383 -6.45 -7.44 -15.69
N VAL A 384 -7.37 -7.72 -16.59
CA VAL A 384 -7.14 -8.40 -17.86
C VAL A 384 -7.67 -7.51 -18.98
N MET A 385 -7.05 -7.60 -20.15
CA MET A 385 -7.45 -6.84 -21.34
C MET A 385 -7.55 -7.74 -22.56
N SER A 386 -8.41 -7.36 -23.50
CA SER A 386 -8.49 -8.04 -24.79
C SER A 386 -7.24 -7.76 -25.64
N LYS A 387 -6.99 -8.62 -26.62
CA LYS A 387 -5.88 -8.44 -27.57
C LYS A 387 -5.99 -7.10 -28.30
N GLU A 388 -7.19 -6.70 -28.68
CA GLU A 388 -7.45 -5.46 -29.44
C GLU A 388 -7.06 -4.25 -28.59
N LYS A 389 -7.55 -4.16 -27.34
CA LYS A 389 -7.20 -3.07 -26.43
C LYS A 389 -5.71 -3.03 -26.10
N TYR A 390 -5.09 -4.21 -25.93
CA TYR A 390 -3.65 -4.32 -25.75
C TYR A 390 -2.87 -3.71 -26.93
N MET A 391 -3.28 -4.01 -28.16
CA MET A 391 -2.64 -3.47 -29.36
C MET A 391 -2.85 -1.96 -29.50
N GLU A 392 -4.06 -1.47 -29.31
CA GLU A 392 -4.36 -0.03 -29.37
C GLU A 392 -3.56 0.77 -28.34
N LEU A 393 -3.45 0.25 -27.12
CA LEU A 393 -2.62 0.85 -26.08
C LEU A 393 -1.15 0.89 -26.49
N TRP A 394 -0.61 -0.21 -27.02
CA TRP A 394 0.79 -0.27 -27.44
C TRP A 394 1.08 0.71 -28.57
N TYR A 395 0.23 0.76 -29.60
CA TYR A 395 0.33 1.74 -30.68
C TYR A 395 0.30 3.17 -30.14
N GLY A 396 -0.66 3.50 -29.26
CA GLY A 396 -0.74 4.83 -28.67
C GLY A 396 0.51 5.22 -27.87
N LEU A 397 1.07 4.28 -27.09
CA LEU A 397 2.33 4.49 -26.36
C LEU A 397 3.50 4.75 -27.30
N VAL A 398 3.67 3.94 -28.34
CA VAL A 398 4.78 4.09 -29.31
C VAL A 398 4.62 5.39 -30.11
N ASN A 399 3.40 5.68 -30.60
CA ASN A 399 3.11 6.85 -31.43
C ASN A 399 3.28 8.16 -30.67
N SER A 400 3.04 8.16 -29.35
CA SER A 400 3.26 9.35 -28.50
C SER A 400 4.69 9.87 -28.53
N GLY A 401 5.66 9.05 -28.92
CA GLY A 401 7.09 9.39 -28.86
C GLY A 401 7.65 9.51 -27.43
N SER A 402 6.81 9.29 -26.40
CA SER A 402 7.23 9.28 -25.00
C SER A 402 7.97 8.00 -24.66
N ARG A 403 8.89 8.09 -23.69
CA ARG A 403 9.48 6.88 -23.10
C ARG A 403 8.49 6.25 -22.15
N PHE A 404 8.40 4.93 -22.12
CA PHE A 404 7.46 4.24 -21.24
C PHE A 404 8.07 2.98 -20.61
N LEU A 405 7.72 2.74 -19.36
CA LEU A 405 7.88 1.45 -18.68
C LEU A 405 6.48 0.84 -18.55
N TRP A 406 6.25 -0.28 -19.23
CA TRP A 406 4.95 -0.96 -19.20
C TRP A 406 5.07 -2.33 -18.54
N VAL A 407 4.29 -2.53 -17.48
CA VAL A 407 4.16 -3.82 -16.80
C VAL A 407 3.05 -4.64 -17.47
N ILE A 408 3.44 -5.74 -18.11
CA ILE A 408 2.51 -6.69 -18.75
C ILE A 408 2.63 -8.02 -18.02
N ARG A 409 1.71 -8.25 -17.09
CA ARG A 409 1.66 -9.49 -16.31
C ARG A 409 1.34 -10.68 -17.21
N ARG A 410 1.96 -11.84 -16.94
CA ARG A 410 1.59 -13.07 -17.65
C ARG A 410 0.08 -13.37 -17.48
N HIS A 411 -0.57 -13.75 -18.56
CA HIS A 411 -2.03 -13.94 -18.62
C HIS A 411 -2.86 -12.67 -18.30
N SER A 412 -2.31 -11.46 -18.49
CA SER A 412 -3.12 -10.24 -18.46
C SER A 412 -3.76 -9.89 -19.81
N VAL A 413 -3.37 -10.57 -20.88
CA VAL A 413 -3.96 -10.42 -22.22
C VAL A 413 -4.71 -11.69 -22.56
N LEU A 414 -5.97 -11.56 -22.97
CA LEU A 414 -6.85 -12.68 -23.32
C LEU A 414 -6.53 -13.23 -24.72
N SER A 415 -5.29 -13.71 -24.92
CA SER A 415 -4.84 -14.35 -26.14
C SER A 415 -3.55 -15.14 -25.91
N ASP A 416 -3.50 -16.38 -26.39
CA ASP A 416 -2.32 -17.25 -26.28
C ASP A 416 -1.25 -16.93 -27.35
N VAL A 417 -1.64 -16.25 -28.44
CA VAL A 417 -0.75 -15.89 -29.55
C VAL A 417 -0.91 -14.40 -29.90
N ILE A 418 0.10 -13.63 -29.52
CA ILE A 418 0.23 -12.22 -29.86
C ILE A 418 1.38 -12.10 -30.87
N GLU A 419 1.03 -12.01 -32.15
CA GLU A 419 1.97 -11.58 -33.18
C GLU A 419 2.23 -10.08 -32.98
N ILE A 420 3.50 -9.73 -32.80
CA ILE A 420 3.93 -8.36 -32.53
C ILE A 420 4.38 -7.73 -33.86
N PRO A 421 3.68 -6.69 -34.35
CA PRO A 421 4.11 -5.94 -35.52
C PRO A 421 5.53 -5.37 -35.37
N PRO A 422 6.38 -5.43 -36.41
CA PRO A 422 7.77 -4.98 -36.33
C PRO A 422 7.92 -3.52 -35.87
N GLU A 423 6.99 -2.65 -36.24
CA GLU A 423 6.98 -1.24 -35.84
C GLU A 423 6.80 -1.05 -34.32
N LEU A 424 6.02 -1.92 -33.66
CA LEU A 424 5.83 -1.88 -32.21
C LEU A 424 7.08 -2.38 -31.49
N SER A 425 7.71 -3.46 -32.00
CA SER A 425 8.99 -3.94 -31.46
C SER A 425 10.05 -2.86 -31.55
N LYS A 426 10.26 -2.30 -32.75
CA LYS A 426 11.26 -1.26 -33.00
C LYS A 426 11.01 0.00 -32.17
N GLY A 427 9.75 0.48 -32.12
CA GLY A 427 9.39 1.65 -31.32
C GLY A 427 9.63 1.44 -29.82
N THR A 428 9.43 0.22 -29.34
CA THR A 428 9.68 -0.17 -27.95
C THR A 428 11.17 -0.31 -27.67
N GLU A 429 11.96 -0.90 -28.55
CA GLU A 429 13.42 -1.00 -28.39
C GLU A 429 14.07 0.39 -28.27
N GLU A 430 13.54 1.39 -28.97
CA GLU A 430 14.07 2.75 -28.95
C GLU A 430 13.73 3.54 -27.66
N ARG A 431 12.53 3.33 -27.08
CA ARG A 431 11.97 4.24 -26.04
C ARG A 431 11.20 3.55 -24.92
N GLY A 432 10.94 2.26 -25.06
CA GLY A 432 10.13 1.47 -24.14
C GLY A 432 10.96 0.49 -23.31
N CYS A 433 10.40 0.09 -22.18
CA CYS A 433 10.82 -1.07 -21.43
C CYS A 433 9.56 -1.84 -21.02
N ILE A 434 9.49 -3.11 -21.36
CA ILE A 434 8.38 -3.98 -21.00
C ILE A 434 8.92 -5.04 -20.04
N VAL A 435 8.25 -5.19 -18.89
CA VAL A 435 8.58 -6.22 -17.90
C VAL A 435 7.33 -6.94 -17.42
N GLU A 436 7.48 -8.16 -16.95
CA GLU A 436 6.33 -8.95 -16.47
C GLU A 436 5.76 -8.38 -15.16
N TRP A 437 6.65 -8.04 -14.22
CA TRP A 437 6.26 -7.42 -12.96
C TRP A 437 7.38 -6.52 -12.44
N ALA A 438 7.15 -5.21 -12.41
CA ALA A 438 8.14 -4.28 -11.89
C ALA A 438 8.26 -4.39 -10.35
N PRO A 439 9.43 -4.06 -9.75
CA PRO A 439 9.54 -3.86 -8.30
C PRO A 439 8.77 -2.60 -7.91
N GLN A 440 7.46 -2.74 -7.75
CA GLN A 440 6.50 -1.64 -7.69
C GLN A 440 6.86 -0.63 -6.61
N GLU A 441 7.38 -1.04 -5.44
CA GLU A 441 7.79 -0.05 -4.44
C GLU A 441 9.00 0.77 -4.89
N LYS A 442 9.97 0.18 -5.59
CA LYS A 442 11.15 0.90 -6.11
C LYS A 442 10.81 1.77 -7.30
N VAL A 443 9.92 1.29 -8.16
CA VAL A 443 9.43 2.01 -9.34
C VAL A 443 8.49 3.11 -8.88
N ASN A 444 7.44 2.78 -8.15
CA ASN A 444 6.44 3.71 -7.69
C ASN A 444 6.93 4.62 -6.56
N SER A 445 8.01 4.32 -5.84
CA SER A 445 8.66 5.35 -5.03
C SER A 445 9.39 6.42 -5.86
N ARG A 446 9.41 6.26 -7.19
CA ARG A 446 9.74 7.29 -8.17
C ARG A 446 8.47 7.95 -8.74
N PHE A 447 7.27 7.41 -8.46
CA PHE A 447 5.96 7.89 -8.95
C PHE A 447 5.05 8.41 -7.82
N VAL A 448 4.11 9.29 -8.20
CA VAL A 448 3.17 9.97 -7.30
C VAL A 448 1.84 10.13 -8.05
N GLY A 449 0.73 9.60 -7.51
CA GLY A 449 -0.65 9.93 -7.91
C GLY A 449 -1.63 8.80 -7.57
N GLU A 450 -2.78 9.04 -6.92
CA GLU A 450 -3.97 9.59 -7.59
C GLU A 450 -5.03 10.28 -6.66
N VAL A 451 -6.13 10.75 -7.27
CA VAL A 451 -7.37 11.44 -6.77
C VAL A 451 -7.44 12.99 -6.94
N TRP A 452 -6.39 13.68 -7.40
CA TRP A 452 -6.33 15.16 -7.26
C TRP A 452 -5.94 15.96 -8.50
N LYS A 453 -6.59 15.69 -9.65
CA LYS A 453 -6.18 16.22 -10.97
C LYS A 453 -4.77 15.74 -11.35
N LEU A 454 -4.58 14.43 -11.23
CA LEU A 454 -3.28 13.76 -11.37
C LEU A 454 -3.13 12.76 -12.51
N GLY A 455 -4.24 12.37 -13.14
CA GLY A 455 -4.27 11.52 -14.33
C GLY A 455 -5.30 12.02 -15.32
N LEU A 456 -5.34 11.39 -16.49
CA LEU A 456 -6.32 11.64 -17.54
C LEU A 456 -7.25 10.41 -17.62
N ASP A 457 -8.55 10.66 -17.66
CA ASP A 457 -9.58 9.63 -17.82
C ASP A 457 -9.72 9.23 -19.29
N MET A 458 -9.41 7.97 -19.60
CA MET A 458 -9.62 7.40 -20.93
C MET A 458 -11.07 6.92 -21.02
N LYS A 459 -12.00 7.88 -21.22
CA LYS A 459 -13.47 7.70 -21.28
C LYS A 459 -13.90 6.42 -22.02
N ASP A 460 -13.97 5.29 -21.32
CA ASP A 460 -14.36 3.93 -21.75
C ASP A 460 -13.80 3.43 -23.10
N THR A 461 -12.85 4.13 -23.73
CA THR A 461 -12.42 3.92 -25.12
C THR A 461 -10.89 3.81 -25.19
N CYS A 462 -10.40 2.60 -25.45
CA CYS A 462 -8.97 2.35 -25.63
C CYS A 462 -8.63 2.35 -27.12
N ASP A 463 -8.52 3.55 -27.69
CA ASP A 463 -8.14 3.79 -29.08
C ASP A 463 -6.73 4.41 -29.13
N ARG A 464 -5.88 3.98 -30.08
CA ARG A 464 -4.49 4.44 -30.15
C ARG A 464 -4.33 5.95 -30.28
N VAL A 465 -5.24 6.64 -30.98
CA VAL A 465 -5.18 8.10 -31.17
C VAL A 465 -5.54 8.80 -29.86
N ILE A 466 -6.53 8.26 -29.15
CA ILE A 466 -6.90 8.75 -27.81
C ILE A 466 -5.74 8.54 -26.83
N VAL A 467 -5.17 7.33 -26.77
CA VAL A 467 -4.03 7.01 -25.92
C VAL A 467 -2.84 7.93 -26.23
N GLU A 468 -2.48 8.06 -27.50
CA GLU A 468 -1.39 8.95 -27.93
C GLU A 468 -1.63 10.38 -27.44
N LYS A 469 -2.82 10.93 -27.70
CA LYS A 469 -3.19 12.29 -27.31
C LYS A 469 -3.10 12.46 -25.79
N MET A 470 -3.62 11.51 -25.02
CA MET A 470 -3.56 11.55 -23.56
C MET A 470 -2.12 11.51 -23.04
N VAL A 471 -1.27 10.66 -23.62
CA VAL A 471 0.15 10.59 -23.24
C VAL A 471 0.84 11.93 -23.53
N ARG A 472 0.60 12.52 -24.71
CA ARG A 472 1.15 13.85 -25.06
C ARG A 472 0.64 14.95 -24.12
N GLU A 473 -0.65 14.95 -23.83
CA GLU A 473 -1.26 15.91 -22.90
C GLU A 473 -0.60 15.83 -21.51
N LEU A 474 -0.39 14.63 -20.99
CA LEU A 474 0.25 14.41 -19.69
C LEU A 474 1.75 14.76 -19.69
N MET A 475 2.48 14.37 -20.73
CA MET A 475 3.94 14.41 -20.76
C MET A 475 4.48 15.75 -21.28
N GLU A 476 3.73 16.45 -22.11
CA GLU A 476 4.16 17.65 -22.84
C GLU A 476 3.34 18.88 -22.44
N GLU A 477 2.01 18.81 -22.60
CA GLU A 477 1.12 19.99 -22.54
C GLU A 477 0.80 20.44 -21.10
N ARG A 478 0.29 19.52 -20.26
CA ARG A 478 -0.19 19.79 -18.90
C ARG A 478 0.75 19.27 -17.81
N LYS A 479 1.97 18.86 -18.19
CA LYS A 479 2.96 18.23 -17.30
C LYS A 479 3.18 18.98 -15.98
N ASP A 480 3.16 20.31 -16.00
CA ASP A 480 3.46 21.13 -14.82
C ASP A 480 2.25 21.27 -13.89
N GLU A 481 1.02 21.24 -14.43
CA GLU A 481 -0.21 21.14 -13.64
C GLU A 481 -0.23 19.81 -12.87
N PHE A 482 -0.03 18.70 -13.60
CA PHE A 482 0.05 17.36 -13.02
C PHE A 482 1.16 17.29 -11.95
N ARG A 483 2.34 17.86 -12.21
CA ARG A 483 3.43 17.89 -11.21
C ARG A 483 3.07 18.68 -9.97
N LYS A 484 2.49 19.87 -10.13
CA LYS A 484 2.12 20.73 -9.00
C LYS A 484 1.09 20.04 -8.09
N SER A 485 0.11 19.37 -8.67
CA SER A 485 -0.86 18.58 -7.92
C SER A 485 -0.20 17.40 -7.19
N ALA A 486 0.82 16.78 -7.80
CA ALA A 486 1.51 15.60 -7.28
C ALA A 486 2.34 16.00 -6.06
N ASP A 487 3.09 17.09 -6.20
CA ASP A 487 3.88 17.69 -5.13
C ASP A 487 2.99 18.13 -3.96
N LYS A 488 1.79 18.68 -4.23
CA LYS A 488 0.82 19.03 -3.18
C LYS A 488 0.38 17.78 -2.41
N MET A 489 0.02 16.70 -3.10
CA MET A 489 -0.41 15.46 -2.46
C MET A 489 0.70 14.77 -1.69
N ALA A 490 1.91 14.75 -2.25
CA ALA A 490 3.09 14.26 -1.54
C ALA A 490 3.35 15.05 -0.25
N LYS A 491 3.13 16.37 -0.26
CA LYS A 491 3.25 17.20 0.93
C LYS A 491 2.21 16.85 1.99
N LEU A 492 0.94 16.69 1.61
CA LEU A 492 -0.14 16.31 2.53
C LEU A 492 0.10 14.92 3.13
N ALA A 493 0.44 13.93 2.28
CA ALA A 493 0.78 12.58 2.71
C ALA A 493 2.01 12.57 3.64
N LYS A 494 2.96 13.50 3.47
CA LYS A 494 4.06 13.66 4.43
C LYS A 494 3.55 14.20 5.77
N GLN A 495 2.73 15.25 5.71
CA GLN A 495 2.26 15.96 6.89
C GLN A 495 1.41 15.09 7.81
N CYS A 496 0.53 14.25 7.26
CA CYS A 496 -0.29 13.34 8.06
C CYS A 496 0.53 12.27 8.80
N LEU A 497 1.74 11.96 8.33
CA LEU A 497 2.64 10.95 8.91
C LEU A 497 3.65 11.51 9.92
N MET A 498 3.86 12.83 9.97
CA MET A 498 4.72 13.44 10.99
C MET A 498 4.07 13.34 12.37
N GLU A 499 4.88 13.43 13.43
CA GLU A 499 4.36 13.49 14.81
C GLU A 499 3.30 14.60 14.94
N GLY A 500 2.13 14.24 15.48
CA GLY A 500 0.95 15.12 15.54
C GLY A 500 0.09 15.16 14.28
N GLY A 501 0.52 14.56 13.17
CA GLY A 501 -0.28 14.39 11.95
C GLY A 501 -1.44 13.40 12.14
N SER A 502 -2.48 13.51 11.30
CA SER A 502 -3.71 12.71 11.43
C SER A 502 -3.46 11.20 11.42
N SER A 503 -2.74 10.69 10.42
CA SER A 503 -2.42 9.27 10.30
C SER A 503 -1.52 8.77 11.43
N TYR A 504 -0.53 9.57 11.84
CA TYR A 504 0.32 9.26 12.98
C TYR A 504 -0.52 9.10 14.25
N CYS A 505 -1.37 10.09 14.56
CA CYS A 505 -2.24 10.07 15.73
C CYS A 505 -3.23 8.91 15.70
N ASN A 506 -3.78 8.57 14.52
CA ASN A 506 -4.68 7.43 14.37
C ASN A 506 -3.97 6.09 14.54
N LEU A 507 -2.71 5.94 14.10
CA LEU A 507 -1.94 4.73 14.35
C LEU A 507 -1.63 4.58 15.85
N GLU A 508 -1.19 5.64 16.52
CA GLU A 508 -0.91 5.59 17.96
C GLU A 508 -2.20 5.32 18.78
N ARG A 509 -3.33 5.89 18.35
CA ARG A 509 -4.65 5.58 18.92
C ARG A 509 -5.01 4.10 18.70
N LEU A 510 -4.86 3.57 17.49
CA LEU A 510 -5.09 2.16 17.19
C LEU A 510 -4.25 1.25 18.10
N ILE A 511 -2.96 1.53 18.25
CA ILE A 511 -2.06 0.76 19.11
C ILE A 511 -2.50 0.82 20.58
N LYS A 512 -2.90 2.00 21.05
CA LYS A 512 -3.41 2.20 22.41
C LYS A 512 -4.68 1.38 22.65
N ASP A 513 -5.60 1.42 21.71
CA ASP A 513 -6.89 0.72 21.83
C ASP A 513 -6.69 -0.80 21.77
N ILE A 514 -5.79 -1.31 20.91
CA ILE A 514 -5.39 -2.73 20.90
C ILE A 514 -4.76 -3.17 22.25
N LYS A 515 -4.00 -2.28 22.90
CA LYS A 515 -3.39 -2.58 24.21
C LYS A 515 -4.39 -2.55 25.37
N ALA A 516 -5.55 -1.94 25.16
CA ALA A 516 -6.60 -1.80 26.17
C ALA A 516 -7.71 -2.86 26.03
N MET A 517 -7.79 -3.53 24.87
CA MET A 517 -8.58 -4.75 24.63
C MET A 517 -7.98 -5.93 25.41
#